data_AF-A0A518VCU7-F1
#
_entry.id   AF-A0A518VCU7-F1
#
_cell.length_a   1.000
_cell.length_b   1.000
_cell.length_c   1.000
_cell.angle_alpha   90.00
_cell.angle_beta   90.00
_cell.angle_gamma   90.00
#
_symmetry.space_group_name_H-M   'P 1'
#
loop_
_entity.id
_entity.type
_entity.pdbx_description
1 polymer ?
#
loop_
_entity_poly.entity_id
_entity_poly.type
_entity_poly.pdbx_seq_one_letter_code
_entity_poly.pdbx_strand_id
1 'polypeptide(L)'
;MVILDTHGWDVVYVGTRDLINKQLRKYMNDNKITFTYEDENTSVTLTFDNWEIVPGGASKLLRVKTLVKEGELIFMGNSTKLDGICPLLELQLGFFQQSNTQKLAFNFLVKGEREGDQREGAVTVLNPDINQVFSQGSMVYTFLNLTLADMFINNKDRVSHIFAELNGSNGISWMQPKDYKYSYYSPTNNQEKGFLVIFSVVTNRDISNLAELIDGAILDNNHETFLVLSEKLFLEHMIMPELPNSFGHGATINHFRFESTSPTSGVIKNNRNISCDTIKSGLIYYYPVMTSLHLKIESNKLHMKASGNCKIEGLSDSYINFNYEAKSTFYYSRNNKKIEFRMENTPKVDTDLDIPVWMWINPIAMGIIYGVASALASSIANNLRINTNTYIGNLSSNVVRWSGMDEEEITDCVLDVAFCIKGTTEELQKAHVFEKWTEGNGWVRGATFSRFPETKVRYQWKINDYFREIIQSPPTGSDGKRTVPCLETPGNNLELYAVDEKNDNLKVKVAEYKSLLTGHEFGSWNIVNFNHTQYVDGLYFNKVPSRKVRYQLSIDRVETAIKDAYPLDFQGRRYVNFLDFNAGRGIPIGSRVQVLAVDDQYDNLRFQVALRN
;
A
#
# COMPACT_ATOMS: atom_id res chain seq x y z
N MET A 1 -26.21 14.78 4.18
CA MET A 1 -24.98 14.46 4.93
C MET A 1 -25.04 12.96 5.17
N VAL A 2 -24.17 12.20 4.51
CA VAL A 2 -24.13 10.73 4.66
C VAL A 2 -23.25 10.46 5.87
N ILE A 3 -23.71 9.61 6.78
CA ILE A 3 -22.98 9.19 8.00
C ILE A 3 -22.33 7.84 7.68
N LEU A 4 -21.03 7.68 7.97
CA LEU A 4 -20.37 6.38 7.76
C LEU A 4 -20.98 5.31 8.66
N ASP A 5 -21.52 4.26 8.05
CA ASP A 5 -22.17 3.14 8.74
C ASP A 5 -21.44 1.83 8.42
N THR A 6 -21.17 1.04 9.46
CA THR A 6 -20.66 -0.33 9.32
C THR A 6 -21.80 -1.34 9.14
N HIS A 7 -23.06 -0.89 9.08
CA HIS A 7 -24.27 -1.69 8.95
C HIS A 7 -24.35 -2.83 9.98
N GLY A 8 -23.94 -2.51 11.20
CA GLY A 8 -23.96 -3.46 12.31
C GLY A 8 -22.78 -4.42 12.34
N TRP A 9 -21.73 -4.25 11.54
CA TRP A 9 -20.44 -4.97 11.66
C TRP A 9 -19.46 -4.24 12.58
N ASP A 10 -18.56 -4.98 13.25
CA ASP A 10 -17.58 -4.37 14.16
C ASP A 10 -16.38 -3.80 13.39
N VAL A 11 -15.89 -4.57 12.42
CA VAL A 11 -14.77 -4.22 11.54
C VAL A 11 -15.04 -4.64 10.10
N VAL A 12 -14.75 -3.76 9.15
CA VAL A 12 -14.86 -4.00 7.70
C VAL A 12 -13.51 -3.76 7.03
N TYR A 13 -13.04 -4.73 6.26
CA TYR A 13 -11.79 -4.66 5.49
C TYR A 13 -12.12 -4.65 4.00
N VAL A 14 -11.41 -3.82 3.24
CA VAL A 14 -11.68 -3.63 1.81
C VAL A 14 -10.38 -3.59 1.03
N GLY A 15 -10.34 -4.32 -0.09
CA GLY A 15 -9.29 -4.23 -1.10
C GLY A 15 -9.88 -3.93 -2.47
N THR A 16 -9.25 -3.05 -3.25
CA THR A 16 -9.70 -2.75 -4.61
C THR A 16 -9.50 -3.94 -5.55
N ARG A 17 -10.35 -4.09 -6.56
CA ARG A 17 -10.20 -5.13 -7.59
C ARG A 17 -8.85 -5.02 -8.31
N ASP A 18 -8.36 -3.81 -8.56
CA ASP A 18 -7.10 -3.61 -9.27
C ASP A 18 -5.91 -4.14 -8.47
N LEU A 19 -5.92 -3.92 -7.16
CA LEU A 19 -4.98 -4.50 -6.22
C LEU A 19 -5.06 -6.04 -6.22
N ILE A 20 -6.26 -6.59 -6.08
CA ILE A 20 -6.47 -8.05 -6.07
C ILE A 20 -6.01 -8.68 -7.39
N ASN A 21 -6.35 -8.05 -8.53
CA ASN A 21 -5.93 -8.51 -9.85
C ASN A 21 -4.41 -8.45 -10.04
N LYS A 22 -3.75 -7.43 -9.50
CA LYS A 22 -2.29 -7.34 -9.51
C LYS A 22 -1.64 -8.54 -8.81
N GLN A 23 -2.19 -8.94 -7.66
CA GLN A 23 -1.73 -10.10 -6.89
C GLN A 23 -2.04 -11.42 -7.61
N LEU A 24 -3.26 -11.57 -8.13
CA LEU A 24 -3.67 -12.76 -8.86
C LEU A 24 -2.82 -12.97 -10.12
N ARG A 25 -2.58 -11.93 -10.91
CA ARG A 25 -1.69 -12.00 -12.08
C ARG A 25 -0.28 -12.44 -11.71
N LYS A 26 0.29 -11.88 -10.64
CA LYS A 26 1.61 -12.31 -10.16
C LYS A 26 1.62 -13.81 -9.83
N TYR A 27 0.64 -14.27 -9.07
CA TYR A 27 0.50 -15.69 -8.72
C TYR A 27 0.41 -16.59 -9.97
N MET A 28 -0.41 -16.22 -10.95
CA MET A 28 -0.58 -17.03 -12.17
C MET A 28 0.72 -17.13 -12.98
N ASN A 29 1.45 -16.01 -13.12
CA ASN A 29 2.72 -15.98 -13.83
C ASN A 29 3.81 -16.81 -13.13
N ASP A 30 3.86 -16.75 -11.79
CA ASP A 30 4.88 -17.44 -11.00
C ASP A 30 4.66 -18.96 -10.97
N ASN A 31 3.41 -19.43 -11.03
CA ASN A 31 3.07 -20.85 -10.81
C ASN A 31 2.73 -21.65 -12.07
N LYS A 32 2.48 -21.00 -13.22
CA LYS A 32 2.13 -21.67 -14.50
C LYS A 32 1.03 -22.73 -14.34
N ILE A 33 -0.17 -22.29 -14.02
CA ILE A 33 -1.29 -23.19 -13.72
C ILE A 33 -1.78 -23.88 -14.99
N THR A 34 -1.76 -25.22 -14.98
CA THR A 34 -2.32 -26.06 -16.05
C THR A 34 -3.45 -26.92 -15.48
N PHE A 35 -4.60 -26.95 -16.15
CA PHE A 35 -5.68 -27.88 -15.86
C PHE A 35 -5.76 -28.98 -16.92
N THR A 36 -6.15 -30.16 -16.48
CA THR A 36 -6.36 -31.33 -17.34
C THR A 36 -7.74 -31.93 -17.07
N TYR A 37 -8.43 -32.34 -18.13
CA TYR A 37 -9.66 -33.13 -18.09
C TYR A 37 -9.50 -34.29 -19.05
N GLU A 38 -9.91 -35.49 -18.63
CA GLU A 38 -9.83 -36.70 -19.46
C GLU A 38 -11.06 -37.58 -19.23
N ASP A 39 -11.66 -38.04 -20.32
CA ASP A 39 -12.67 -39.09 -20.37
C ASP A 39 -12.33 -40.10 -21.49
N GLU A 40 -13.18 -41.11 -21.71
CA GLU A 40 -12.88 -42.24 -22.61
C GLU A 40 -12.46 -41.83 -24.03
N ASN A 41 -12.95 -40.70 -24.55
CA ASN A 41 -12.68 -40.28 -25.93
C ASN A 41 -12.20 -38.83 -26.04
N THR A 42 -12.01 -38.15 -24.92
CA THR A 42 -11.69 -36.74 -24.88
C THR A 42 -10.61 -36.43 -23.86
N SER A 43 -9.60 -35.67 -24.27
CA SER A 43 -8.62 -35.09 -23.36
C SER A 43 -8.51 -33.59 -23.64
N VAL A 44 -8.51 -32.79 -22.58
CA VAL A 44 -8.26 -31.35 -22.66
C VAL A 44 -7.20 -30.96 -21.69
N THR A 45 -6.21 -30.21 -22.18
CA THR A 45 -5.19 -29.57 -21.35
C THR A 45 -5.22 -28.06 -21.60
N LEU A 46 -5.34 -27.26 -20.55
CA LEU A 46 -5.31 -25.80 -20.62
C LEU A 46 -4.24 -25.26 -19.69
N THR A 47 -3.24 -24.58 -20.23
CA THR A 47 -2.26 -23.80 -19.48
C THR A 47 -2.66 -22.33 -19.52
N PHE A 48 -2.97 -21.79 -18.34
CA PHE A 48 -3.46 -20.43 -18.22
C PHE A 48 -2.32 -19.42 -18.21
N ASP A 49 -2.60 -18.27 -18.81
CA ASP A 49 -1.85 -17.03 -18.59
C ASP A 49 -2.47 -16.30 -17.38
N ASN A 50 -2.77 -15.01 -17.52
CA ASN A 50 -3.31 -14.19 -16.47
C ASN A 50 -4.81 -14.47 -16.22
N TRP A 51 -5.16 -14.54 -14.93
CA TRP A 51 -6.55 -14.47 -14.48
C TRP A 51 -6.87 -13.06 -14.01
N GLU A 52 -8.10 -12.63 -14.25
CA GLU A 52 -8.55 -11.27 -13.94
C GLU A 52 -10.00 -11.26 -13.47
N ILE A 53 -10.25 -10.73 -12.28
CA ILE A 53 -11.58 -10.37 -11.79
C ILE A 53 -12.05 -9.15 -12.59
N VAL A 54 -13.26 -9.19 -13.12
CA VAL A 54 -13.85 -8.16 -13.98
C VAL A 54 -15.19 -7.65 -13.43
N PRO A 55 -15.71 -6.50 -13.91
CA PRO A 55 -17.04 -6.03 -13.54
C PRO A 55 -18.15 -7.07 -13.74
N GLY A 56 -19.22 -6.97 -12.95
CA GLY A 56 -20.43 -7.80 -13.08
C GLY A 56 -20.61 -8.87 -12.00
N GLY A 57 -19.64 -9.05 -11.11
CA GLY A 57 -19.82 -9.81 -9.87
C GLY A 57 -20.68 -9.07 -8.84
N ALA A 58 -21.29 -9.80 -7.90
CA ALA A 58 -22.07 -9.25 -6.79
C ALA A 58 -22.15 -10.23 -5.62
N SER A 59 -22.11 -9.72 -4.39
CA SER A 59 -22.12 -10.54 -3.16
C SER A 59 -21.03 -11.61 -3.22
N LYS A 60 -21.36 -12.90 -3.12
CA LYS A 60 -20.36 -13.98 -3.12
C LYS A 60 -19.73 -14.25 -4.48
N LEU A 61 -20.28 -13.69 -5.56
CA LEU A 61 -19.90 -14.00 -6.93
C LEU A 61 -18.84 -13.05 -7.46
N LEU A 62 -17.72 -13.63 -7.89
CA LEU A 62 -16.69 -12.97 -8.66
C LEU A 62 -16.82 -13.36 -10.12
N ARG A 63 -16.87 -12.37 -11.01
CA ARG A 63 -16.75 -12.62 -12.44
C ARG A 63 -15.28 -12.60 -12.83
N VAL A 64 -14.78 -13.68 -13.42
CA VAL A 64 -13.34 -13.89 -13.67
C VAL A 64 -13.11 -14.29 -15.12
N LYS A 65 -12.17 -13.60 -15.77
CA LYS A 65 -11.60 -14.00 -17.06
C LYS A 65 -10.37 -14.85 -16.82
N THR A 66 -10.23 -15.94 -17.58
CA THR A 66 -9.13 -16.89 -17.42
C THR A 66 -8.44 -17.13 -18.77
N LEU A 67 -7.48 -16.28 -19.14
CA LEU A 67 -6.83 -16.38 -20.46
C LEU A 67 -6.04 -17.69 -20.57
N VAL A 68 -6.23 -18.43 -21.65
CA VAL A 68 -5.45 -19.64 -21.97
C VAL A 68 -4.30 -19.25 -22.86
N LYS A 69 -3.08 -19.51 -22.40
CA LYS A 69 -1.86 -19.28 -23.18
C LYS A 69 -1.66 -20.37 -24.22
N GLU A 70 -1.74 -21.61 -23.74
CA GLU A 70 -1.50 -22.82 -24.51
C GLU A 70 -2.55 -23.84 -24.12
N GLY A 71 -3.18 -24.47 -25.10
CA GLY A 71 -4.14 -25.54 -24.81
C GLY A 71 -4.36 -26.49 -25.98
N GLU A 72 -4.85 -27.67 -25.65
CA GLU A 72 -5.12 -28.73 -26.61
C GLU A 72 -6.38 -29.49 -26.21
N LEU A 73 -7.27 -29.70 -27.18
CA LEU A 73 -8.41 -30.61 -27.11
C LEU A 73 -8.15 -31.76 -28.08
N ILE A 74 -8.10 -32.98 -27.55
CA ILE A 74 -8.10 -34.22 -28.33
C ILE A 74 -9.51 -34.80 -28.21
N PHE A 75 -10.26 -34.83 -29.30
CA PHE A 75 -11.60 -35.40 -29.34
C PHE A 75 -11.69 -36.45 -30.45
N MET A 76 -12.01 -37.69 -30.08
CA MET A 76 -12.08 -38.83 -31.01
C MET A 76 -10.82 -38.96 -31.89
N GLY A 77 -9.64 -38.76 -31.28
CA GLY A 77 -8.34 -38.83 -31.96
C GLY A 77 -7.94 -37.60 -32.77
N ASN A 78 -8.81 -36.58 -32.88
CA ASN A 78 -8.47 -35.32 -33.54
C ASN A 78 -7.98 -34.29 -32.52
N SER A 79 -6.78 -33.73 -32.74
CA SER A 79 -6.23 -32.65 -31.93
C SER A 79 -6.64 -31.27 -32.49
N THR A 80 -7.06 -30.39 -31.60
CA THR A 80 -7.37 -28.98 -31.86
C THR A 80 -6.68 -28.11 -30.83
N LYS A 81 -5.91 -27.10 -31.29
CA LYS A 81 -5.28 -26.13 -30.40
C LYS A 81 -6.29 -25.16 -29.81
N LEU A 82 -6.15 -24.84 -28.53
CA LEU A 82 -7.01 -23.93 -27.79
C LEU A 82 -6.28 -22.64 -27.37
N ASP A 83 -5.13 -22.35 -27.97
CA ASP A 83 -4.32 -21.17 -27.66
C ASP A 83 -5.15 -19.89 -27.84
N GLY A 84 -5.15 -19.01 -26.83
CA GLY A 84 -5.80 -17.70 -26.89
C GLY A 84 -7.29 -17.66 -26.53
N ILE A 85 -7.94 -18.80 -26.23
CA ILE A 85 -9.32 -18.77 -25.69
C ILE A 85 -9.34 -18.06 -24.34
N CYS A 86 -10.47 -17.42 -24.02
CA CYS A 86 -10.63 -16.75 -22.72
C CYS A 86 -12.01 -17.05 -22.10
N PRO A 87 -12.12 -18.12 -21.30
CA PRO A 87 -13.32 -18.36 -20.52
C PRO A 87 -13.64 -17.23 -19.55
N LEU A 88 -14.91 -16.85 -19.52
CA LEU A 88 -15.54 -15.96 -18.54
C LEU A 88 -16.41 -16.79 -17.61
N LEU A 89 -16.10 -16.74 -16.33
CA LEU A 89 -16.70 -17.57 -15.29
C LEU A 89 -17.28 -16.70 -14.17
N GLU A 90 -18.29 -17.22 -13.47
CA GLU A 90 -18.65 -16.80 -12.12
C GLU A 90 -18.15 -17.82 -11.12
N LEU A 91 -17.31 -17.35 -10.19
CA LEU A 91 -16.63 -18.13 -9.19
C LEU A 91 -16.94 -17.59 -7.79
N GLN A 92 -16.86 -18.44 -6.79
CA GLN A 92 -16.98 -18.06 -5.39
C GLN A 92 -15.65 -18.22 -4.64
N LEU A 93 -15.54 -17.53 -3.52
CA LEU A 93 -14.47 -17.70 -2.56
C LEU A 93 -14.98 -18.50 -1.35
N GLY A 94 -14.05 -19.01 -0.56
CA GLY A 94 -14.31 -19.71 0.69
C GLY A 94 -13.25 -19.38 1.71
N PHE A 95 -13.63 -19.43 2.99
CA PHE A 95 -12.68 -19.35 4.09
C PHE A 95 -12.21 -20.74 4.48
N PHE A 96 -10.90 -20.96 4.42
CA PHE A 96 -10.26 -22.23 4.75
C PHE A 96 -9.37 -22.05 5.97
N GLN A 97 -9.59 -22.88 7.00
CA GLN A 97 -8.75 -22.89 8.20
C GLN A 97 -7.41 -23.54 7.88
N GLN A 98 -6.31 -22.84 8.16
CA GLN A 98 -4.96 -23.40 8.15
C GLN A 98 -4.25 -23.02 9.45
N SER A 99 -4.04 -23.97 10.35
CA SER A 99 -3.54 -23.73 11.72
C SER A 99 -4.45 -22.75 12.48
N ASN A 100 -3.93 -21.62 13.00
CA ASN A 100 -4.72 -20.59 13.68
C ASN A 100 -5.18 -19.44 12.75
N THR A 101 -4.82 -19.52 11.47
CA THR A 101 -5.13 -18.51 10.44
C THR A 101 -6.27 -18.97 9.53
N GLN A 102 -7.09 -18.03 9.13
CA GLN A 102 -8.20 -18.23 8.19
C GLN A 102 -7.83 -17.60 6.84
N LYS A 103 -8.01 -18.36 5.76
CA LYS A 103 -7.54 -17.96 4.43
C LYS A 103 -8.70 -17.88 3.46
N LEU A 104 -8.88 -16.71 2.85
CA LEU A 104 -9.86 -16.53 1.79
C LEU A 104 -9.22 -16.97 0.47
N ALA A 105 -9.77 -18.00 -0.18
CA ALA A 105 -9.28 -18.55 -1.43
C ALA A 105 -10.44 -18.89 -2.37
N PHE A 106 -10.15 -19.23 -3.63
CA PHE A 106 -11.18 -19.74 -4.54
C PHE A 106 -11.82 -21.03 -4.00
N ASN A 107 -13.13 -21.16 -4.20
CA ASN A 107 -13.90 -22.33 -3.76
C ASN A 107 -14.57 -23.01 -4.97
N PHE A 108 -14.04 -24.16 -5.38
CA PHE A 108 -14.53 -24.94 -6.52
C PHE A 108 -15.08 -26.29 -6.03
N LEU A 109 -16.40 -26.39 -5.89
CA LEU A 109 -17.05 -27.57 -5.32
C LEU A 109 -18.09 -28.18 -6.26
N VAL A 110 -18.92 -27.35 -6.87
CA VAL A 110 -20.09 -27.80 -7.63
C VAL A 110 -20.21 -27.06 -8.94
N LYS A 111 -20.77 -27.73 -9.95
CA LYS A 111 -21.07 -27.11 -11.23
C LYS A 111 -22.26 -26.17 -11.07
N GLY A 112 -22.07 -24.91 -11.44
CA GLY A 112 -23.14 -23.92 -11.45
C GLY A 112 -24.17 -24.19 -12.54
N GLU A 113 -25.44 -23.91 -12.25
CA GLU A 113 -26.55 -24.20 -13.17
C GLU A 113 -26.92 -23.01 -14.07
N ARG A 114 -26.63 -21.79 -13.61
CA ARG A 114 -26.97 -20.53 -14.30
C ARG A 114 -26.15 -19.36 -13.78
N GLU A 115 -26.12 -18.27 -14.55
CA GLU A 115 -25.62 -16.97 -14.07
C GLU A 115 -26.32 -16.58 -12.76
N GLY A 116 -25.54 -16.14 -11.78
CA GLY A 116 -26.05 -15.78 -10.46
C GLY A 116 -26.22 -16.95 -9.48
N ASP A 117 -25.70 -18.15 -9.77
CA ASP A 117 -25.81 -19.32 -8.86
C ASP A 117 -25.03 -19.10 -7.54
N GLN A 118 -25.77 -18.99 -6.44
CA GLN A 118 -25.26 -18.72 -5.09
C GLN A 118 -24.96 -19.99 -4.26
N ARG A 119 -25.09 -21.20 -4.83
CA ARG A 119 -24.71 -22.43 -4.11
C ARG A 119 -23.22 -22.39 -3.79
N GLU A 120 -22.87 -22.83 -2.59
CA GLU A 120 -21.49 -22.72 -2.10
C GLU A 120 -20.49 -23.43 -3.02
N GLY A 121 -19.50 -22.68 -3.49
CA GLY A 121 -18.44 -23.18 -4.36
C GLY A 121 -18.90 -23.49 -5.79
N ALA A 122 -20.01 -22.88 -6.25
CA ALA A 122 -20.47 -23.00 -7.62
C ALA A 122 -19.46 -22.40 -8.62
N VAL A 123 -19.19 -23.15 -9.70
CA VAL A 123 -18.43 -22.71 -10.87
C VAL A 123 -19.38 -22.62 -12.05
N THR A 124 -19.72 -21.40 -12.45
CA THR A 124 -20.64 -21.15 -13.58
C THR A 124 -19.86 -20.64 -14.78
N VAL A 125 -20.01 -21.30 -15.93
CA VAL A 125 -19.47 -20.82 -17.21
C VAL A 125 -20.45 -19.83 -17.82
N LEU A 126 -20.06 -18.56 -17.95
CA LEU A 126 -20.87 -17.55 -18.61
C LEU A 126 -20.61 -17.53 -20.12
N ASN A 127 -19.33 -17.65 -20.49
CA ASN A 127 -18.92 -17.78 -21.87
C ASN A 127 -17.60 -18.58 -21.93
N PRO A 128 -17.54 -19.71 -22.64
CA PRO A 128 -16.32 -20.52 -22.74
C PRO A 128 -15.19 -19.84 -23.53
N ASP A 129 -15.50 -18.85 -24.38
CA ASP A 129 -14.49 -18.10 -25.14
C ASP A 129 -14.99 -16.70 -25.53
N ILE A 130 -14.67 -15.69 -24.72
CA ILE A 130 -15.00 -14.30 -25.04
C ILE A 130 -14.12 -13.68 -26.14
N ASN A 131 -12.97 -14.32 -26.45
CA ASN A 131 -12.07 -13.86 -27.51
C ASN A 131 -12.53 -14.31 -28.90
N GLN A 132 -13.53 -15.22 -28.96
CA GLN A 132 -14.12 -15.71 -30.21
C GLN A 132 -13.08 -16.35 -31.14
N VAL A 133 -12.08 -17.03 -30.56
CA VAL A 133 -11.17 -17.91 -31.31
C VAL A 133 -11.98 -19.01 -31.99
N PHE A 134 -13.02 -19.50 -31.32
CA PHE A 134 -14.00 -20.42 -31.89
C PHE A 134 -15.39 -19.78 -32.02
N SER A 135 -16.09 -20.10 -33.11
CA SER A 135 -17.46 -19.64 -33.32
C SER A 135 -18.42 -20.30 -32.32
N GLN A 136 -19.39 -19.51 -31.85
CA GLN A 136 -20.52 -20.03 -31.07
C GLN A 136 -21.24 -21.12 -31.86
N GLY A 137 -21.55 -22.23 -31.20
CA GLY A 137 -22.17 -23.41 -31.82
C GLY A 137 -21.21 -24.38 -32.50
N SER A 138 -19.91 -24.06 -32.59
CA SER A 138 -18.91 -25.07 -32.97
C SER A 138 -18.85 -26.21 -31.94
N MET A 139 -18.36 -27.37 -32.37
CA MET A 139 -18.20 -28.53 -31.50
C MET A 139 -17.25 -28.23 -30.32
N VAL A 140 -16.15 -27.52 -30.58
CA VAL A 140 -15.19 -27.08 -29.56
C VAL A 140 -15.86 -26.15 -28.55
N TYR A 141 -16.59 -25.15 -29.01
CA TYR A 141 -17.30 -24.21 -28.14
C TYR A 141 -18.32 -24.92 -27.23
N THR A 142 -19.08 -25.84 -27.82
CA THR A 142 -20.08 -26.65 -27.09
C THR A 142 -19.41 -27.54 -26.06
N PHE A 143 -18.30 -28.18 -26.42
CA PHE A 143 -17.53 -29.04 -25.53
C PHE A 143 -16.96 -28.26 -24.34
N LEU A 144 -16.34 -27.10 -24.59
CA LEU A 144 -15.80 -26.24 -23.54
C LEU A 144 -16.92 -25.78 -22.59
N ASN A 145 -18.08 -25.38 -23.13
CA ASN A 145 -19.22 -24.98 -22.31
C ASN A 145 -19.70 -26.10 -21.37
N LEU A 146 -19.61 -27.36 -21.81
CA LEU A 146 -20.02 -28.53 -21.03
C LEU A 146 -18.98 -28.95 -19.98
N THR A 147 -17.69 -28.78 -20.24
CA THR A 147 -16.62 -29.41 -19.44
C THR A 147 -15.79 -28.45 -18.60
N LEU A 148 -15.77 -27.14 -18.91
CA LEU A 148 -14.93 -26.18 -18.19
C LEU A 148 -15.21 -26.15 -16.68
N ALA A 149 -16.47 -26.14 -16.25
CA ALA A 149 -16.79 -26.15 -14.82
C ALA A 149 -16.23 -27.38 -14.11
N ASP A 150 -16.41 -28.56 -14.71
CA ASP A 150 -15.91 -29.83 -14.16
C ASP A 150 -14.37 -29.85 -14.14
N MET A 151 -13.73 -29.24 -15.14
CA MET A 151 -12.28 -29.09 -15.19
C MET A 151 -11.75 -28.24 -14.02
N PHE A 152 -12.41 -27.12 -13.67
CA PHE A 152 -12.02 -26.31 -12.51
C PHE A 152 -12.20 -27.08 -11.19
N ILE A 153 -13.30 -27.81 -11.05
CA ILE A 153 -13.60 -28.61 -9.85
C ILE A 153 -12.57 -29.74 -9.68
N ASN A 154 -12.26 -30.47 -10.75
CA ASN A 154 -11.31 -31.58 -10.72
C ASN A 154 -9.86 -31.15 -10.50
N ASN A 155 -9.52 -29.90 -10.83
CA ASN A 155 -8.18 -29.34 -10.67
C ASN A 155 -8.07 -28.34 -9.51
N LYS A 156 -9.05 -28.29 -8.61
CA LYS A 156 -9.12 -27.28 -7.54
C LYS A 156 -7.85 -27.19 -6.68
N ASP A 157 -7.19 -28.32 -6.41
CA ASP A 157 -5.97 -28.38 -5.60
C ASP A 157 -4.74 -27.75 -6.28
N ARG A 158 -4.83 -27.44 -7.59
CA ARG A 158 -3.78 -26.72 -8.33
C ARG A 158 -3.83 -25.21 -8.13
N VAL A 159 -4.94 -24.67 -7.60
CA VAL A 159 -5.11 -23.24 -7.36
C VAL A 159 -5.09 -22.98 -5.86
N SER A 160 -3.95 -22.52 -5.36
CA SER A 160 -3.74 -22.18 -3.94
C SER A 160 -3.57 -20.68 -3.72
N HIS A 161 -4.09 -19.84 -4.62
CA HIS A 161 -4.03 -18.39 -4.44
C HIS A 161 -4.88 -17.98 -3.24
N ILE A 162 -4.22 -17.35 -2.27
CA ILE A 162 -4.86 -16.74 -1.11
C ILE A 162 -5.12 -15.28 -1.45
N PHE A 163 -6.33 -14.79 -1.22
CA PHE A 163 -6.71 -13.39 -1.38
C PHE A 163 -6.44 -12.59 -0.11
N ALA A 164 -6.81 -13.14 1.04
CA ALA A 164 -6.64 -12.51 2.34
C ALA A 164 -6.39 -13.55 3.43
N GLU A 165 -5.61 -13.16 4.43
CA GLU A 165 -5.41 -13.91 5.66
C GLU A 165 -5.98 -13.14 6.86
N LEU A 166 -6.76 -13.85 7.67
CA LEU A 166 -7.33 -13.37 8.94
C LEU A 166 -6.68 -14.14 10.09
N ASN A 167 -6.64 -13.51 11.28
CA ASN A 167 -6.15 -14.12 12.52
C ASN A 167 -4.66 -14.53 12.46
N GLY A 168 -3.80 -13.68 11.89
CA GLY A 168 -2.35 -13.85 11.96
C GLY A 168 -1.82 -13.89 13.40
N SER A 169 -0.72 -14.61 13.63
CA SER A 169 -0.15 -14.89 14.96
C SER A 169 0.29 -13.66 15.78
N ASN A 170 0.37 -12.47 15.17
CA ASN A 170 0.80 -11.21 15.78
C ASN A 170 -0.31 -10.12 15.81
N GLY A 171 -1.59 -10.50 15.64
CA GLY A 171 -2.69 -9.55 15.50
C GLY A 171 -3.11 -8.83 16.79
N ILE A 172 -3.69 -7.63 16.63
CA ILE A 172 -4.28 -6.81 17.70
C ILE A 172 -5.47 -7.57 18.32
N SER A 173 -5.37 -7.94 19.60
CA SER A 173 -6.28 -8.90 20.24
C SER A 173 -7.76 -8.50 20.20
N TRP A 174 -8.06 -7.21 20.36
CA TRP A 174 -9.44 -6.69 20.34
C TRP A 174 -10.05 -6.60 18.94
N MET A 175 -9.24 -6.76 17.89
CA MET A 175 -9.71 -6.80 16.50
C MET A 175 -9.80 -8.22 15.94
N GLN A 176 -9.55 -9.25 16.75
CA GLN A 176 -9.59 -10.63 16.26
C GLN A 176 -11.02 -11.05 15.89
N PRO A 177 -11.30 -11.35 14.61
CA PRO A 177 -12.62 -11.76 14.18
C PRO A 177 -13.04 -13.11 14.81
N LYS A 178 -14.27 -13.14 15.33
CA LYS A 178 -14.95 -14.34 15.85
C LYS A 178 -15.89 -14.94 14.82
N ASP A 179 -16.54 -14.09 14.03
CA ASP A 179 -17.37 -14.50 12.90
C ASP A 179 -17.22 -13.47 11.76
N TYR A 180 -17.36 -13.91 10.52
CA TYR A 180 -17.01 -13.11 9.34
C TYR A 180 -17.68 -13.60 8.06
N LYS A 181 -17.82 -12.67 7.10
CA LYS A 181 -18.31 -12.93 5.74
C LYS A 181 -17.43 -12.18 4.74
N TYR A 182 -17.45 -12.59 3.49
CA TYR A 182 -16.89 -11.81 2.39
C TYR A 182 -18.00 -11.42 1.40
N SER A 183 -17.78 -10.34 0.66
CA SER A 183 -18.66 -9.89 -0.41
C SER A 183 -17.84 -9.14 -1.46
N TYR A 184 -18.27 -9.21 -2.70
CA TYR A 184 -17.80 -8.38 -3.79
C TYR A 184 -18.79 -7.24 -4.00
N TYR A 185 -18.27 -6.02 -3.91
CA TYR A 185 -19.03 -4.80 -4.05
C TYR A 185 -18.60 -4.05 -5.32
N SER A 186 -19.58 -3.72 -6.17
CA SER A 186 -19.40 -2.83 -7.32
C SER A 186 -20.31 -1.61 -7.15
N PRO A 187 -19.76 -0.39 -7.13
CA PRO A 187 -20.55 0.83 -7.01
C PRO A 187 -21.54 1.00 -8.17
N THR A 188 -22.78 1.38 -7.86
CA THR A 188 -23.82 1.62 -8.87
C THR A 188 -23.48 2.76 -9.83
N ASN A 189 -22.75 3.77 -9.34
CA ASN A 189 -22.34 4.93 -10.13
C ASN A 189 -21.08 4.69 -10.99
N ASN A 190 -20.37 3.58 -10.78
CA ASN A 190 -19.18 3.23 -11.54
C ASN A 190 -18.93 1.71 -11.44
N GLN A 191 -19.60 0.96 -12.31
CA GLN A 191 -19.49 -0.50 -12.35
C GLN A 191 -18.11 -1.00 -12.79
N GLU A 192 -17.28 -0.14 -13.40
CA GLU A 192 -15.89 -0.47 -13.69
C GLU A 192 -15.05 -0.62 -12.42
N LYS A 193 -15.52 -0.11 -11.28
CA LYS A 193 -14.90 -0.35 -9.99
C LYS A 193 -15.44 -1.61 -9.32
N GLY A 194 -14.54 -2.27 -8.60
CA GLY A 194 -14.86 -3.43 -7.79
C GLY A 194 -14.04 -3.42 -6.51
N PHE A 195 -14.62 -3.97 -5.46
CA PHE A 195 -14.00 -4.07 -4.16
C PHE A 195 -14.29 -5.46 -3.59
N LEU A 196 -13.25 -6.12 -3.08
CA LEU A 196 -13.41 -7.31 -2.26
C LEU A 196 -13.49 -6.86 -0.80
N VAL A 197 -14.59 -7.19 -0.14
CA VAL A 197 -14.91 -6.74 1.21
C VAL A 197 -14.96 -7.95 2.13
N ILE A 198 -14.34 -7.84 3.31
CA ILE A 198 -14.45 -8.80 4.41
C ILE A 198 -15.10 -8.08 5.58
N PHE A 199 -16.23 -8.61 6.03
CA PHE A 199 -16.95 -8.12 7.19
C PHE A 199 -16.67 -9.01 8.38
N SER A 200 -16.52 -8.43 9.57
CA SER A 200 -16.28 -9.21 10.77
C SER A 200 -16.90 -8.63 12.03
N VAL A 201 -17.18 -9.54 12.96
CA VAL A 201 -17.54 -9.25 14.34
C VAL A 201 -16.47 -9.82 15.27
N VAL A 202 -16.17 -9.13 16.36
CA VAL A 202 -15.12 -9.52 17.32
C VAL A 202 -15.69 -10.25 18.55
N THR A 203 -16.98 -10.59 18.48
CA THR A 203 -17.73 -11.31 19.54
C THR A 203 -18.53 -12.46 18.92
N ASN A 204 -19.04 -13.37 19.74
CA ASN A 204 -19.86 -14.51 19.27
C ASN A 204 -21.32 -14.10 18.98
N ARG A 205 -21.57 -12.85 18.56
CA ARG A 205 -22.92 -12.39 18.25
C ARG A 205 -23.35 -12.90 16.87
N ASP A 206 -24.65 -13.16 16.73
CA ASP A 206 -25.20 -13.65 15.47
C ASP A 206 -25.05 -12.59 14.34
N ILE A 207 -24.59 -13.04 13.19
CA ILE A 207 -24.37 -12.24 11.97
C ILE A 207 -25.32 -12.61 10.83
N SER A 208 -26.25 -13.55 11.06
CA SER A 208 -27.17 -14.08 10.04
C SER A 208 -27.97 -12.98 9.33
N ASN A 209 -28.41 -11.97 10.09
CA ASN A 209 -29.25 -10.86 9.64
C ASN A 209 -28.48 -9.58 9.30
N LEU A 210 -27.13 -9.59 9.38
CA LEU A 210 -26.33 -8.41 9.02
C LEU A 210 -26.24 -8.27 7.51
N ALA A 211 -26.44 -7.04 7.03
CA ALA A 211 -26.34 -6.72 5.61
C ALA A 211 -24.88 -6.73 5.14
N GLU A 212 -24.62 -7.30 3.96
CA GLU A 212 -23.29 -7.31 3.32
C GLU A 212 -23.10 -6.03 2.47
N LEU A 213 -23.41 -4.88 3.07
CA LEU A 213 -23.33 -3.57 2.43
C LEU A 213 -22.15 -2.78 2.97
N ILE A 214 -21.58 -1.94 2.12
CA ILE A 214 -20.57 -0.95 2.50
C ILE A 214 -21.05 0.43 2.09
N ASP A 215 -20.81 1.41 2.95
CA ASP A 215 -21.04 2.80 2.58
C ASP A 215 -20.02 3.23 1.50
N GLY A 216 -20.52 3.50 0.30
CA GLY A 216 -19.71 3.96 -0.83
C GLY A 216 -18.99 5.29 -0.57
N ALA A 217 -19.41 6.09 0.42
CA ALA A 217 -18.73 7.33 0.80
C ALA A 217 -17.31 7.09 1.37
N ILE A 218 -17.05 5.86 1.87
CA ILE A 218 -15.74 5.45 2.37
C ILE A 218 -14.73 5.29 1.23
N LEU A 219 -15.22 4.85 0.07
CA LEU A 219 -14.41 4.37 -1.04
C LEU A 219 -14.04 5.52 -1.97
N ASP A 220 -12.76 5.62 -2.31
CA ASP A 220 -12.26 6.63 -3.25
C ASP A 220 -11.33 6.03 -4.31
N ASN A 221 -10.75 6.89 -5.16
CA ASN A 221 -9.86 6.51 -6.26
C ASN A 221 -8.37 6.51 -5.91
N ASN A 222 -8.02 7.08 -4.76
CA ASN A 222 -6.64 7.37 -4.41
C ASN A 222 -6.06 6.30 -3.48
N HIS A 223 -6.91 5.40 -2.99
CA HIS A 223 -6.58 4.37 -2.02
C HIS A 223 -6.93 2.98 -2.55
N GLU A 224 -6.13 2.00 -2.16
CA GLU A 224 -6.28 0.59 -2.58
C GLU A 224 -6.85 -0.28 -1.46
N THR A 225 -6.71 0.16 -0.20
CA THR A 225 -7.16 -0.55 0.99
C THR A 225 -7.92 0.36 1.93
N PHE A 226 -8.92 -0.21 2.61
CA PHE A 226 -9.72 0.48 3.60
C PHE A 226 -9.99 -0.45 4.80
N LEU A 227 -9.85 0.10 6.01
CA LEU A 227 -10.20 -0.55 7.27
C LEU A 227 -11.19 0.35 8.01
N VAL A 228 -12.39 -0.14 8.25
CA VAL A 228 -13.47 0.60 8.92
C VAL A 228 -13.75 -0.04 10.27
N LEU A 229 -13.68 0.75 11.34
CA LEU A 229 -14.02 0.38 12.70
C LEU A 229 -15.36 1.02 13.10
N SER A 230 -16.19 0.23 13.76
CA SER A 230 -17.39 0.74 14.43
C SER A 230 -17.05 1.81 15.49
N GLU A 231 -17.99 2.71 15.77
CA GLU A 231 -17.85 3.75 16.80
C GLU A 231 -17.47 3.12 18.15
N LYS A 232 -18.10 1.99 18.49
CA LYS A 232 -17.80 1.22 19.71
C LYS A 232 -16.33 0.86 19.81
N LEU A 233 -15.78 0.17 18.81
CA LEU A 233 -14.39 -0.27 18.87
C LEU A 233 -13.42 0.91 18.89
N PHE A 234 -13.73 1.97 18.13
CA PHE A 234 -12.94 3.19 18.14
C PHE A 234 -12.92 3.86 19.53
N LEU A 235 -14.08 4.06 20.15
CA LEU A 235 -14.18 4.66 21.46
C LEU A 235 -13.53 3.79 22.55
N GLU A 236 -13.82 2.49 22.56
CA GLU A 236 -13.38 1.56 23.61
C GLU A 236 -11.88 1.26 23.55
N HIS A 237 -11.31 1.10 22.35
CA HIS A 237 -9.93 0.64 22.20
C HIS A 237 -8.94 1.69 21.68
N MET A 238 -9.40 2.83 21.16
CA MET A 238 -8.52 3.91 20.70
C MET A 238 -8.65 5.19 21.53
N ILE A 239 -9.87 5.56 21.94
CA ILE A 239 -10.08 6.82 22.69
C ILE A 239 -9.98 6.61 24.21
N MET A 240 -10.71 5.65 24.76
CA MET A 240 -10.75 5.41 26.21
C MET A 240 -9.36 5.17 26.84
N PRO A 241 -8.43 4.42 26.20
CA PRO A 241 -7.09 4.22 26.74
C PRO A 241 -6.24 5.50 26.86
N GLU A 242 -6.54 6.54 26.09
CA GLU A 242 -5.82 7.83 26.12
C GLU A 242 -6.38 8.82 27.16
N LEU A 243 -7.57 8.55 27.70
CA LEU A 243 -8.24 9.45 28.65
C LEU A 243 -7.47 9.64 29.96
N PRO A 244 -6.83 8.61 30.57
CA PRO A 244 -6.01 8.81 31.76
C PRO A 244 -4.91 9.86 31.56
N ASN A 245 -4.23 9.83 30.42
CA ASN A 245 -3.20 10.82 30.07
C ASN A 245 -3.79 12.20 29.78
N SER A 246 -4.97 12.24 29.16
CA SER A 246 -5.67 13.48 28.84
C SER A 246 -6.17 14.21 30.09
N PHE A 247 -6.74 13.49 31.05
CA PHE A 247 -7.28 14.08 32.29
C PHE A 247 -6.22 14.26 33.39
N GLY A 248 -5.17 13.43 33.42
CA GLY A 248 -4.08 13.55 34.39
C GLY A 248 -4.55 13.35 35.85
N HIS A 249 -3.82 13.95 36.80
CA HIS A 249 -4.24 14.10 38.21
C HIS A 249 -4.69 12.82 38.93
N GLY A 250 -4.03 11.70 38.64
CA GLY A 250 -4.36 10.40 39.23
C GLY A 250 -5.51 9.67 38.55
N ALA A 251 -6.04 10.20 37.44
CA ALA A 251 -6.93 9.46 36.57
C ALA A 251 -6.22 8.20 36.05
N THR A 252 -6.96 7.10 36.04
CA THR A 252 -6.53 5.78 35.57
C THR A 252 -7.63 5.20 34.70
N ILE A 253 -7.34 4.16 33.92
CA ILE A 253 -8.36 3.51 33.08
C ILE A 253 -9.60 3.08 33.89
N ASN A 254 -9.41 2.66 35.14
CA ASN A 254 -10.50 2.28 36.05
C ASN A 254 -11.46 3.41 36.44
N HIS A 255 -11.18 4.67 36.09
CA HIS A 255 -12.10 5.79 36.27
C HIS A 255 -13.11 5.92 35.11
N PHE A 256 -12.84 5.24 34.01
CA PHE A 256 -13.64 5.28 32.79
C PHE A 256 -14.29 3.92 32.54
N ARG A 257 -15.45 3.93 31.89
CA ARG A 257 -16.12 2.74 31.38
C ARG A 257 -16.80 3.07 30.06
N PHE A 258 -16.82 2.11 29.15
CA PHE A 258 -17.65 2.18 27.96
C PHE A 258 -19.06 1.66 28.26
N GLU A 259 -20.09 2.33 27.76
CA GLU A 259 -21.49 1.94 27.87
C GLU A 259 -22.09 1.82 26.45
N SER A 260 -22.35 0.58 26.04
CA SER A 260 -22.91 0.27 24.71
C SER A 260 -24.34 0.82 24.59
N THR A 261 -24.63 1.53 23.50
CA THR A 261 -26.00 1.96 23.14
C THR A 261 -26.58 1.09 22.00
N SER A 262 -25.72 0.43 21.23
CA SER A 262 -26.05 -0.60 20.26
C SER A 262 -24.90 -1.61 20.14
N PRO A 263 -24.97 -2.63 19.26
CA PRO A 263 -23.83 -3.51 18.98
C PRO A 263 -22.57 -2.76 18.50
N THR A 264 -22.72 -1.64 17.78
CA THR A 264 -21.63 -0.92 17.11
C THR A 264 -21.43 0.52 17.60
N SER A 265 -22.24 0.99 18.56
CA SER A 265 -22.15 2.36 19.12
C SER A 265 -22.24 2.38 20.64
N GLY A 266 -21.81 3.48 21.24
CA GLY A 266 -21.88 3.68 22.68
C GLY A 266 -21.26 4.99 23.14
N VAL A 267 -21.10 5.11 24.45
CA VAL A 267 -20.58 6.32 25.09
C VAL A 267 -19.57 5.95 26.15
N ILE A 268 -18.52 6.75 26.32
CA ILE A 268 -17.61 6.61 27.47
C ILE A 268 -18.15 7.46 28.61
N LYS A 269 -18.26 6.86 29.80
CA LYS A 269 -18.61 7.54 31.04
C LYS A 269 -17.53 7.35 32.09
N ASN A 270 -17.51 8.21 33.10
CA ASN A 270 -16.77 7.91 34.30
C ASN A 270 -17.57 6.94 35.20
N ASN A 271 -16.86 6.08 35.93
CA ASN A 271 -17.45 5.21 36.96
C ASN A 271 -17.04 5.63 38.39
N ARG A 272 -16.13 6.60 38.49
CA ARG A 272 -15.58 7.18 39.71
C ARG A 272 -15.35 8.67 39.49
N ASN A 273 -15.23 9.41 40.58
CA ASN A 273 -14.87 10.82 40.53
C ASN A 273 -13.47 11.00 39.95
N ILE A 274 -13.30 11.99 39.08
CA ILE A 274 -12.02 12.33 38.44
C ILE A 274 -11.58 13.67 39.00
N SER A 275 -10.38 13.72 39.57
CA SER A 275 -9.76 14.97 40.03
C SER A 275 -9.38 15.84 38.83
N CYS A 276 -9.72 17.12 38.89
CA CYS A 276 -9.31 18.10 37.89
C CYS A 276 -8.01 18.83 38.32
N ASP A 277 -7.46 19.63 37.42
CA ASP A 277 -6.39 20.57 37.73
C ASP A 277 -6.71 21.44 38.95
N THR A 278 -5.71 21.64 39.81
CA THR A 278 -5.83 22.56 40.94
C THR A 278 -5.92 24.00 40.43
N ILE A 279 -6.91 24.75 40.91
CA ILE A 279 -7.17 26.12 40.49
C ILE A 279 -6.72 27.07 41.60
N LYS A 280 -5.87 28.04 41.29
CA LYS A 280 -5.49 29.09 42.24
C LYS A 280 -6.31 30.35 41.98
N SER A 281 -7.05 30.81 42.99
CA SER A 281 -7.71 32.12 42.96
C SER A 281 -7.33 32.92 44.20
N GLY A 282 -6.66 34.06 43.99
CA GLY A 282 -6.01 34.80 45.07
C GLY A 282 -4.91 33.97 45.77
N LEU A 283 -5.06 33.79 47.08
CA LEU A 283 -4.13 33.02 47.92
C LEU A 283 -4.58 31.58 48.19
N ILE A 284 -5.75 31.16 47.67
CA ILE A 284 -6.37 29.87 47.97
C ILE A 284 -6.29 28.95 46.74
N TYR A 285 -6.03 27.67 47.00
CA TYR A 285 -6.07 26.60 46.02
C TYR A 285 -7.40 25.84 46.15
N TYR A 286 -8.02 25.58 45.01
CA TYR A 286 -9.30 24.91 44.86
C TYR A 286 -9.08 23.61 44.08
N TYR A 287 -9.82 22.58 44.45
CA TYR A 287 -9.65 21.21 43.94
C TYR A 287 -10.96 20.73 43.33
N PRO A 288 -11.25 21.07 42.07
CA PRO A 288 -12.47 20.63 41.41
C PRO A 288 -12.46 19.13 41.20
N VAL A 289 -13.65 18.53 41.30
CA VAL A 289 -13.86 17.11 41.09
C VAL A 289 -14.97 16.92 40.07
N MET A 290 -14.66 16.21 38.99
CA MET A 290 -15.64 15.81 37.98
C MET A 290 -16.35 14.53 38.44
N THR A 291 -17.66 14.63 38.60
CA THR A 291 -18.52 13.53 39.08
C THR A 291 -19.26 12.83 37.93
N SER A 292 -19.43 13.52 36.79
CA SER A 292 -20.03 12.96 35.59
C SER A 292 -19.22 13.34 34.35
N LEU A 293 -19.03 12.37 33.46
CA LEU A 293 -18.41 12.51 32.15
C LEU A 293 -19.22 11.69 31.16
N HIS A 294 -19.47 12.27 29.98
CA HIS A 294 -20.11 11.65 28.84
C HIS A 294 -19.33 12.04 27.58
N LEU A 295 -18.73 11.06 26.93
CA LEU A 295 -18.03 11.21 25.65
C LEU A 295 -18.70 10.36 24.59
N LYS A 296 -18.95 10.96 23.43
CA LYS A 296 -19.54 10.27 22.27
C LYS A 296 -19.06 10.89 20.97
N ILE A 297 -19.20 10.16 19.86
CA ILE A 297 -18.94 10.73 18.54
C ILE A 297 -20.21 11.39 17.99
N GLU A 298 -20.05 12.57 17.39
CA GLU A 298 -21.07 13.25 16.61
C GLU A 298 -20.46 13.64 15.26
N SER A 299 -20.72 12.84 14.22
CA SER A 299 -20.05 12.96 12.92
C SER A 299 -18.52 12.87 13.08
N ASN A 300 -17.77 13.88 12.64
CA ASN A 300 -16.31 13.92 12.76
C ASN A 300 -15.80 14.53 14.08
N LYS A 301 -16.66 14.65 15.10
CA LYS A 301 -16.36 15.33 16.36
C LYS A 301 -16.49 14.41 17.56
N LEU A 302 -15.58 14.59 18.52
CA LEU A 302 -15.72 14.06 19.87
C LEU A 302 -16.47 15.09 20.71
N HIS A 303 -17.67 14.73 21.17
CA HIS A 303 -18.50 15.57 22.01
C HIS A 303 -18.32 15.16 23.48
N MET A 304 -17.78 16.07 24.28
CA MET A 304 -17.63 15.93 25.73
C MET A 304 -18.69 16.73 26.48
N LYS A 305 -19.41 16.06 27.38
CA LYS A 305 -20.19 16.68 28.45
C LYS A 305 -19.66 16.20 29.79
N ALA A 306 -19.39 17.14 30.68
CA ALA A 306 -18.91 16.84 32.01
C ALA A 306 -19.65 17.69 33.04
N SER A 307 -19.79 17.17 34.25
CA SER A 307 -20.25 17.95 35.38
C SER A 307 -19.54 17.53 36.66
N GLY A 308 -19.50 18.45 37.61
CA GLY A 308 -18.80 18.26 38.85
C GLY A 308 -19.03 19.38 39.83
N ASN A 309 -18.24 19.37 40.90
CA ASN A 309 -18.29 20.39 41.91
C ASN A 309 -16.90 20.75 42.41
N CYS A 310 -16.81 21.90 43.07
CA CYS A 310 -15.62 22.34 43.78
C CYS A 310 -16.05 22.96 45.10
N LYS A 311 -15.49 22.47 46.20
CA LYS A 311 -15.68 23.06 47.52
C LYS A 311 -15.05 24.45 47.57
N ILE A 312 -15.71 25.40 48.23
CA ILE A 312 -15.12 26.71 48.52
C ILE A 312 -14.34 26.60 49.83
N GLU A 313 -13.01 26.57 49.74
CA GLU A 313 -12.16 26.45 50.91
C GLU A 313 -12.33 27.64 51.86
N GLY A 314 -12.44 27.34 53.16
CA GLY A 314 -12.72 28.31 54.21
C GLY A 314 -14.21 28.59 54.47
N LEU A 315 -15.12 28.03 53.67
CA LEU A 315 -16.57 28.11 53.89
C LEU A 315 -17.18 26.71 54.06
N SER A 316 -17.82 26.46 55.20
CA SER A 316 -18.53 25.19 55.43
C SER A 316 -19.75 25.09 54.51
N ASP A 317 -20.00 23.90 53.98
CA ASP A 317 -21.18 23.56 53.18
C ASP A 317 -21.41 24.48 51.96
N SER A 318 -20.33 24.96 51.34
CA SER A 318 -20.40 25.84 50.18
C SER A 318 -19.66 25.24 48.99
N TYR A 319 -20.36 25.08 47.86
CA TYR A 319 -19.85 24.43 46.66
C TYR A 319 -20.17 25.23 45.41
N ILE A 320 -19.29 25.13 44.41
CA ILE A 320 -19.54 25.60 43.05
C ILE A 320 -19.77 24.36 42.21
N ASN A 321 -21.00 24.20 41.70
CA ASN A 321 -21.32 23.18 40.71
C ASN A 321 -20.96 23.71 39.32
N PHE A 322 -20.43 22.85 38.46
CA PHE A 322 -20.11 23.23 37.09
C PHE A 322 -20.65 22.20 36.09
N ASN A 323 -21.06 22.70 34.93
CA ASN A 323 -21.36 21.93 33.74
C ASN A 323 -20.43 22.39 32.62
N TYR A 324 -19.87 21.44 31.90
CA TYR A 324 -18.90 21.65 30.84
C TYR A 324 -19.39 20.94 29.57
N GLU A 325 -19.36 21.65 28.44
CA GLU A 325 -19.65 21.09 27.12
C GLU A 325 -18.61 21.54 26.10
N ALA A 326 -18.01 20.59 25.39
CA ALA A 326 -17.03 20.86 24.36
C ALA A 326 -17.14 19.91 23.18
N LYS A 327 -16.75 20.41 22.01
CA LYS A 327 -16.65 19.64 20.78
C LYS A 327 -15.25 19.80 20.22
N SER A 328 -14.61 18.67 19.97
CA SER A 328 -13.28 18.61 19.36
C SER A 328 -13.36 17.86 18.03
N THR A 329 -12.78 18.44 16.99
CA THR A 329 -12.81 17.90 15.64
C THR A 329 -11.62 16.99 15.39
N PHE A 330 -11.85 15.90 14.69
CA PHE A 330 -10.86 14.92 14.32
C PHE A 330 -9.89 15.44 13.26
N TYR A 331 -8.59 15.13 13.44
CA TYR A 331 -7.52 15.39 12.49
C TYR A 331 -6.57 14.20 12.42
N TYR A 332 -6.08 13.91 11.21
CA TYR A 332 -5.02 12.94 10.98
C TYR A 332 -3.74 13.65 10.53
N SER A 333 -2.61 13.30 11.16
CA SER A 333 -1.27 13.73 10.76
C SER A 333 -0.56 12.60 10.03
N ARG A 334 -0.45 12.71 8.69
CA ARG A 334 0.24 11.73 7.85
C ARG A 334 1.71 11.55 8.25
N ASN A 335 2.43 12.63 8.52
CA ASN A 335 3.87 12.59 8.86
C ASN A 335 4.16 11.78 10.13
N ASN A 336 3.30 11.91 11.14
CA ASN A 336 3.52 11.28 12.44
C ASN A 336 2.65 10.03 12.64
N LYS A 337 1.82 9.68 11.64
CA LYS A 337 0.83 8.58 11.66
C LYS A 337 -0.02 8.61 12.94
N LYS A 338 -0.52 9.79 13.30
CA LYS A 338 -1.22 10.07 14.56
C LYS A 338 -2.56 10.74 14.32
N ILE A 339 -3.53 10.39 15.15
CA ILE A 339 -4.83 11.07 15.19
C ILE A 339 -4.89 12.03 16.39
N GLU A 340 -5.52 13.17 16.17
CA GLU A 340 -5.66 14.25 17.16
C GLU A 340 -7.09 14.78 17.14
N PHE A 341 -7.59 15.18 18.30
CA PHE A 341 -8.85 15.92 18.40
C PHE A 341 -8.57 17.35 18.85
N ARG A 342 -8.89 18.32 17.99
CA ARG A 342 -8.62 19.74 18.25
C ARG A 342 -9.93 20.47 18.55
N MET A 343 -9.93 21.30 19.59
CA MET A 343 -11.11 22.09 19.94
C MET A 343 -11.44 23.08 18.83
N GLU A 344 -12.71 23.17 18.44
CA GLU A 344 -13.14 24.16 17.44
C GLU A 344 -13.37 25.54 18.06
N ASN A 345 -13.98 25.57 19.24
CA ASN A 345 -14.44 26.78 19.92
C ASN A 345 -14.09 26.74 21.41
N THR A 346 -14.15 27.88 22.07
CA THR A 346 -14.12 27.96 23.54
C THR A 346 -15.23 27.07 24.12
N PRO A 347 -14.91 26.18 25.07
CA PRO A 347 -15.92 25.30 25.64
C PRO A 347 -16.95 26.10 26.42
N LYS A 348 -18.17 25.58 26.46
CA LYS A 348 -19.24 26.18 27.25
C LYS A 348 -19.09 25.69 28.69
N VAL A 349 -18.99 26.62 29.64
CA VAL A 349 -18.92 26.33 31.07
C VAL A 349 -20.00 27.13 31.78
N ASP A 350 -20.96 26.42 32.36
CA ASP A 350 -22.00 27.00 33.21
C ASP A 350 -21.64 26.67 34.68
N THR A 351 -21.77 27.65 35.57
CA THR A 351 -21.52 27.45 37.02
C THR A 351 -22.75 27.83 37.83
N ASP A 352 -23.01 27.08 38.89
CA ASP A 352 -24.08 27.32 39.84
C ASP A 352 -23.54 27.31 41.27
N LEU A 353 -24.09 28.18 42.12
CA LEU A 353 -23.58 28.45 43.46
C LEU A 353 -24.49 27.84 44.52
N ASP A 354 -24.01 26.79 45.17
CA ASP A 354 -24.70 26.20 46.32
C ASP A 354 -24.09 26.75 47.61
N ILE A 355 -24.73 27.81 48.13
CA ILE A 355 -24.21 28.60 49.26
C ILE A 355 -25.36 28.91 50.24
N PRO A 356 -25.17 28.68 51.55
CA PRO A 356 -26.17 29.00 52.57
C PRO A 356 -26.63 30.46 52.52
N VAL A 357 -27.95 30.66 52.63
CA VAL A 357 -28.61 31.99 52.49
C VAL A 357 -27.99 33.09 53.37
N TRP A 358 -27.54 32.73 54.58
CA TRP A 358 -26.95 33.68 55.53
C TRP A 358 -25.63 34.29 55.06
N MET A 359 -24.89 33.63 54.15
CA MET A 359 -23.63 34.16 53.62
C MET A 359 -23.84 35.28 52.59
N TRP A 360 -24.99 35.30 51.91
CA TRP A 360 -25.34 36.33 50.93
C TRP A 360 -25.55 37.73 51.55
N ILE A 361 -25.69 37.80 52.87
CA ILE A 361 -25.86 39.06 53.61
C ILE A 361 -24.52 39.82 53.73
N ASN A 362 -23.38 39.16 53.51
CA ASN A 362 -22.06 39.79 53.56
C ASN A 362 -21.55 40.17 52.14
N PRO A 363 -21.47 41.48 51.80
CA PRO A 363 -21.05 41.92 50.48
C PRO A 363 -19.60 41.57 50.12
N ILE A 364 -18.72 41.41 51.12
CA ILE A 364 -17.34 40.97 50.89
C ILE A 364 -17.31 39.49 50.49
N ALA A 365 -18.12 38.66 51.14
CA ALA A 365 -18.25 37.24 50.81
C ALA A 365 -18.78 37.06 49.37
N MET A 366 -19.79 37.84 48.97
CA MET A 366 -20.32 37.82 47.60
C MET A 366 -19.24 38.09 46.54
N GLY A 367 -18.42 39.12 46.73
CA GLY A 367 -17.34 39.44 45.78
C GLY A 367 -16.31 38.33 45.62
N ILE A 368 -15.96 37.67 46.72
CA ILE A 368 -15.04 36.51 46.72
C ILE A 368 -15.67 35.33 45.98
N ILE A 369 -16.93 34.99 46.29
CA ILE A 369 -17.66 33.87 45.68
C ILE A 369 -17.73 34.01 44.16
N TYR A 370 -18.18 35.18 43.66
CA TYR A 370 -18.28 35.41 42.21
C TYR A 370 -16.90 35.41 41.54
N GLY A 371 -15.88 35.96 42.21
CA GLY A 371 -14.50 35.92 41.72
C GLY A 371 -13.96 34.50 41.59
N VAL A 372 -14.22 33.63 42.58
CA VAL A 372 -13.82 32.21 42.56
C VAL A 372 -14.60 31.46 41.48
N ALA A 373 -15.91 31.66 41.35
CA ALA A 373 -16.72 31.01 40.32
C ALA A 373 -16.27 31.38 38.90
N SER A 374 -15.97 32.66 38.64
CA SER A 374 -15.44 33.12 37.35
C SER A 374 -14.05 32.57 37.06
N ALA A 375 -13.15 32.56 38.05
CA ALA A 375 -11.83 31.95 37.93
C ALA A 375 -11.92 30.44 37.68
N LEU A 376 -12.85 29.76 38.35
CA LEU A 376 -13.11 28.34 38.19
C LEU A 376 -13.66 28.01 36.81
N ALA A 377 -14.66 28.74 36.33
CA ALA A 377 -15.21 28.59 34.99
C ALA A 377 -14.13 28.79 33.91
N SER A 378 -13.32 29.83 34.05
CA SER A 378 -12.22 30.14 33.11
C SER A 378 -11.13 29.06 33.13
N SER A 379 -10.76 28.56 34.30
CA SER A 379 -9.73 27.53 34.42
C SER A 379 -10.24 26.16 33.94
N ILE A 380 -11.49 25.81 34.22
CA ILE A 380 -12.13 24.59 33.69
C ILE A 380 -12.20 24.66 32.17
N ALA A 381 -12.60 25.80 31.60
CA ALA A 381 -12.64 26.00 30.15
C ALA A 381 -11.25 25.81 29.50
N ASN A 382 -10.19 26.21 30.18
CA ASN A 382 -8.83 26.12 29.64
C ASN A 382 -8.16 24.77 29.87
N ASN A 383 -8.45 24.09 30.98
CA ASN A 383 -7.69 22.93 31.44
C ASN A 383 -8.38 21.59 31.14
N LEU A 384 -9.72 21.54 31.10
CA LEU A 384 -10.43 20.33 30.71
C LEU A 384 -10.41 20.20 29.19
N ARG A 385 -9.26 19.78 28.66
CA ARG A 385 -9.05 19.50 27.23
C ARG A 385 -8.71 18.04 27.05
N ILE A 386 -9.35 17.39 26.08
CA ILE A 386 -8.95 16.05 25.65
C ILE A 386 -7.80 16.21 24.66
N ASN A 387 -6.61 15.79 25.08
CA ASN A 387 -5.45 15.69 24.21
C ASN A 387 -5.22 14.23 23.87
N THR A 388 -5.94 13.73 22.87
CA THR A 388 -5.69 12.43 22.28
C THR A 388 -4.55 12.54 21.27
N ASN A 389 -3.56 11.67 21.40
CA ASN A 389 -2.43 11.56 20.49
C ASN A 389 -2.15 10.09 20.20
N THR A 390 -3.15 9.42 19.59
CA THR A 390 -3.10 7.98 19.34
C THR A 390 -2.28 7.72 18.08
N TYR A 391 -1.21 6.93 18.23
CA TYR A 391 -0.45 6.43 17.08
C TYR A 391 -1.23 5.32 16.38
N ILE A 392 -1.38 5.42 15.06
CA ILE A 392 -2.12 4.45 14.25
C ILE A 392 -1.29 3.72 13.21
N GLY A 393 0.01 4.00 13.11
CA GLY A 393 0.87 3.54 12.02
C GLY A 393 0.96 2.02 11.83
N ASN A 394 0.52 1.22 12.81
CA ASN A 394 0.57 -0.24 12.78
C ASN A 394 -0.82 -0.90 12.83
N LEU A 395 -1.93 -0.15 12.78
CA LEU A 395 -3.27 -0.71 12.96
C LEU A 395 -3.75 -1.49 11.73
N SER A 396 -3.60 -0.97 10.51
CA SER A 396 -4.14 -1.61 9.30
C SER A 396 -3.39 -2.89 8.91
N SER A 397 -2.06 -2.87 8.95
CA SER A 397 -1.20 -3.96 8.49
C SER A 397 -1.21 -5.23 9.36
N ASN A 398 -1.74 -5.16 10.59
CA ASN A 398 -1.65 -6.24 11.58
C ASN A 398 -2.89 -7.14 11.69
N VAL A 399 -4.04 -6.78 11.10
CA VAL A 399 -5.30 -7.48 11.40
C VAL A 399 -5.86 -8.28 10.23
N VAL A 400 -5.94 -7.69 9.04
CA VAL A 400 -6.16 -8.44 7.80
C VAL A 400 -5.02 -8.14 6.87
N ARG A 401 -4.38 -9.20 6.38
CA ARG A 401 -3.29 -9.09 5.42
C ARG A 401 -3.82 -9.54 4.08
N TRP A 402 -3.96 -8.60 3.14
CA TRP A 402 -4.17 -8.94 1.74
C TRP A 402 -2.91 -9.62 1.20
N SER A 403 -3.10 -10.67 0.41
CA SER A 403 -1.99 -11.53 -0.03
C SER A 403 -0.95 -10.78 -0.85
N GLY A 404 0.34 -10.91 -0.53
CA GLY A 404 1.39 -10.17 -1.22
C GLY A 404 1.44 -8.68 -0.87
N MET A 405 0.78 -8.25 0.21
CA MET A 405 1.11 -7.01 0.90
C MET A 405 2.07 -7.28 2.05
N ASP A 406 3.27 -6.73 1.94
CA ASP A 406 4.25 -6.78 3.01
C ASP A 406 4.03 -5.62 4.00
N GLU A 407 3.73 -4.41 3.48
CA GLU A 407 3.40 -3.21 4.27
C GLU A 407 2.36 -2.32 3.55
N GLU A 408 1.35 -1.87 4.29
CA GLU A 408 0.38 -0.86 3.84
C GLU A 408 0.83 0.52 4.32
N GLU A 409 0.96 1.50 3.41
CA GLU A 409 1.17 2.88 3.84
C GLU A 409 -0.18 3.49 4.21
N ILE A 410 -0.36 3.84 5.49
CA ILE A 410 -1.52 4.61 5.92
C ILE A 410 -1.39 6.05 5.44
N THR A 411 -2.15 6.38 4.39
CA THR A 411 -2.09 7.68 3.72
C THR A 411 -3.15 8.65 4.22
N ASP A 412 -4.28 8.15 4.73
CA ASP A 412 -5.39 8.98 5.21
C ASP A 412 -6.23 8.28 6.28
N CYS A 413 -6.96 9.07 7.08
CA CYS A 413 -7.95 8.60 8.04
C CYS A 413 -9.14 9.54 8.10
N VAL A 414 -10.33 8.97 8.23
CA VAL A 414 -11.59 9.70 8.28
C VAL A 414 -12.40 9.24 9.49
N LEU A 415 -13.03 10.17 10.19
CA LEU A 415 -14.01 9.89 11.23
C LEU A 415 -15.33 10.53 10.84
N ASP A 416 -16.38 9.73 10.81
CA ASP A 416 -17.76 10.23 10.71
C ASP A 416 -18.70 9.19 11.32
N VAL A 417 -18.83 9.20 12.66
CA VAL A 417 -19.36 8.10 13.48
C VAL A 417 -18.45 6.87 13.46
N ALA A 418 -18.29 6.21 12.32
CA ALA A 418 -17.31 5.15 12.14
C ALA A 418 -15.91 5.73 11.83
N PHE A 419 -14.87 5.00 12.19
CA PHE A 419 -13.48 5.38 11.94
C PHE A 419 -12.90 4.58 10.79
N CYS A 420 -12.46 5.24 9.73
CA CYS A 420 -11.86 4.63 8.55
C CYS A 420 -10.37 4.97 8.45
N ILE A 421 -9.54 3.94 8.27
CA ILE A 421 -8.14 4.03 7.89
C ILE A 421 -8.05 3.69 6.40
N LYS A 422 -7.31 4.50 5.63
CA LYS A 422 -7.11 4.30 4.19
C LYS A 422 -5.63 4.11 3.90
N GLY A 423 -5.34 3.22 2.97
CA GLY A 423 -3.97 2.94 2.58
C GLY A 423 -3.78 2.71 1.09
N THR A 424 -2.52 2.83 0.68
CA THR A 424 -2.04 2.46 -0.66
C THR A 424 -0.94 1.43 -0.53
N THR A 425 -0.81 0.54 -1.52
CA THR A 425 0.41 -0.27 -1.62
C THR A 425 1.55 0.61 -2.11
N GLU A 426 2.65 0.62 -1.36
CA GLU A 426 3.86 1.28 -1.81
C GLU A 426 4.44 0.44 -2.95
N GLU A 427 4.28 0.89 -4.20
CA GLU A 427 5.03 0.30 -5.30
C GLU A 427 6.50 0.64 -5.11
N LEU A 428 7.25 -0.28 -4.49
CA LEU A 428 8.69 -0.15 -4.26
C LEU A 428 9.42 0.34 -5.51
N GLN A 429 9.01 -0.09 -6.71
CA GLN A 429 9.57 0.41 -7.98
C GLN A 429 9.32 1.90 -8.22
N LYS A 430 8.11 2.41 -7.98
CA LYS A 430 7.77 3.84 -8.15
C LYS A 430 8.30 4.71 -7.02
N ALA A 431 8.48 4.12 -5.83
CA ALA A 431 9.11 4.79 -4.71
C ALA A 431 10.58 5.11 -4.99
N HIS A 432 11.27 4.25 -5.75
CA HIS A 432 12.62 4.50 -6.24
C HIS A 432 12.63 5.41 -7.48
N VAL A 433 13.18 6.61 -7.36
CA VAL A 433 13.48 7.48 -8.49
C VAL A 433 14.98 7.41 -8.74
N PHE A 434 15.37 6.64 -9.74
CA PHE A 434 16.76 6.54 -10.18
C PHE A 434 17.25 7.90 -10.67
N GLU A 435 18.41 8.33 -10.18
CA GLU A 435 19.02 9.60 -10.59
C GLU A 435 20.19 9.38 -11.54
N LYS A 436 21.16 8.55 -11.14
CA LYS A 436 22.38 8.32 -11.91
C LYS A 436 23.13 7.07 -11.46
N TRP A 437 24.00 6.59 -12.34
CA TRP A 437 25.04 5.64 -11.99
C TRP A 437 26.22 6.38 -11.34
N THR A 438 26.76 5.83 -10.25
CA THR A 438 28.01 6.30 -9.64
C THR A 438 29.16 5.59 -10.32
N GLU A 439 30.26 6.29 -10.60
CA GLU A 439 31.40 5.74 -11.34
C GLU A 439 32.72 5.86 -10.61
N GLY A 440 33.69 5.04 -11.03
CA GLY A 440 35.10 5.36 -10.86
C GLY A 440 35.99 4.46 -11.70
N ASN A 441 37.02 5.03 -12.31
CA ASN A 441 37.98 4.35 -13.20
C ASN A 441 37.35 3.65 -14.43
N GLY A 442 36.26 4.21 -15.00
CA GLY A 442 35.64 3.67 -16.21
C GLY A 442 34.71 2.47 -15.96
N TRP A 443 34.22 2.29 -14.74
CA TRP A 443 33.18 1.33 -14.41
C TRP A 443 32.16 1.91 -13.42
N VAL A 444 30.98 1.29 -13.40
CA VAL A 444 29.89 1.60 -12.48
C VAL A 444 30.23 1.07 -11.08
N ARG A 445 30.22 1.96 -10.09
CA ARG A 445 30.46 1.70 -8.66
C ARG A 445 29.18 1.70 -7.81
N GLY A 446 28.04 2.01 -8.40
CA GLY A 446 26.76 2.01 -7.70
C GLY A 446 25.64 2.71 -8.44
N ALA A 447 24.46 2.75 -7.84
CA ALA A 447 23.29 3.48 -8.32
C ALA A 447 22.83 4.49 -7.26
N THR A 448 22.54 5.71 -7.68
CA THR A 448 22.04 6.77 -6.80
C THR A 448 20.56 7.02 -7.09
N PHE A 449 19.77 7.09 -6.02
CA PHE A 449 18.34 7.40 -6.05
C PHE A 449 18.07 8.73 -5.36
N SER A 450 17.29 9.60 -6.02
CA SER A 450 16.84 10.89 -5.47
C SER A 450 15.60 10.76 -4.60
N ARG A 451 14.84 9.68 -4.79
CA ARG A 451 13.72 9.25 -3.95
C ARG A 451 13.79 7.74 -3.81
N PHE A 452 13.42 7.23 -2.65
CA PHE A 452 13.38 5.81 -2.31
C PHE A 452 12.30 5.65 -1.21
N PRO A 453 11.78 4.43 -1.00
CA PRO A 453 10.71 4.20 -0.04
C PRO A 453 11.11 4.57 1.40
N GLU A 454 10.15 5.01 2.20
CA GLU A 454 10.34 5.21 3.64
C GLU A 454 10.47 3.89 4.38
N THR A 455 9.87 2.84 3.83
CA THR A 455 9.98 1.47 4.33
C THR A 455 11.42 0.97 4.21
N LYS A 456 11.83 0.17 5.21
CA LYS A 456 13.17 -0.42 5.19
C LYS A 456 13.23 -1.47 4.08
N VAL A 457 14.13 -1.25 3.14
CA VAL A 457 14.44 -2.21 2.08
C VAL A 457 15.86 -2.72 2.21
N ARG A 458 16.17 -3.81 1.53
CA ARG A 458 17.53 -4.26 1.23
C ARG A 458 17.76 -4.14 -0.27
N TYR A 459 18.98 -4.38 -0.72
CA TYR A 459 19.30 -4.31 -2.15
C TYR A 459 20.07 -5.55 -2.60
N GLN A 460 19.86 -5.96 -3.84
CA GLN A 460 20.58 -7.06 -4.44
C GLN A 460 20.96 -6.73 -5.87
N TRP A 461 22.23 -6.90 -6.19
CA TRP A 461 22.72 -6.77 -7.56
C TRP A 461 22.54 -8.08 -8.31
N LYS A 462 22.22 -7.99 -9.60
CA LYS A 462 22.34 -9.08 -10.57
C LYS A 462 23.29 -8.65 -11.67
N ILE A 463 24.30 -9.48 -11.94
CA ILE A 463 25.46 -9.14 -12.75
C ILE A 463 25.69 -10.25 -13.76
N ASN A 464 25.59 -9.92 -15.05
CA ASN A 464 25.65 -10.90 -16.14
C ASN A 464 24.79 -12.15 -15.87
N ASP A 465 23.55 -11.93 -15.41
CA ASP A 465 22.58 -12.96 -15.04
C ASP A 465 22.76 -13.68 -13.69
N TYR A 466 23.78 -13.33 -12.91
CA TYR A 466 24.00 -13.91 -11.58
C TYR A 466 23.65 -12.93 -10.45
N PHE A 467 22.76 -13.34 -9.54
CA PHE A 467 22.48 -12.57 -8.32
C PHE A 467 23.67 -12.61 -7.35
N ARG A 468 24.00 -11.45 -6.78
CA ARG A 468 24.97 -11.28 -5.70
C ARG A 468 24.29 -11.37 -4.34
N GLU A 469 25.07 -11.23 -3.28
CA GLU A 469 24.54 -11.17 -1.92
C GLU A 469 23.60 -9.97 -1.73
N ILE A 470 22.60 -10.15 -0.87
CA ILE A 470 21.69 -9.09 -0.46
C ILE A 470 22.41 -8.20 0.55
N ILE A 471 22.47 -6.90 0.27
CA ILE A 471 23.08 -5.90 1.15
C ILE A 471 22.00 -5.07 1.84
N GLN A 472 22.29 -4.64 3.07
CA GLN A 472 21.42 -3.74 3.81
C GLN A 472 21.32 -2.37 3.12
N SER A 473 20.21 -1.67 3.33
CA SER A 473 20.05 -0.31 2.83
C SER A 473 21.19 0.60 3.30
N PRO A 474 21.93 1.24 2.38
CA PRO A 474 22.89 2.26 2.75
C PRO A 474 22.20 3.45 3.44
N PRO A 475 22.92 4.17 4.32
CA PRO A 475 22.37 5.39 4.93
C PRO A 475 22.03 6.43 3.86
N THR A 476 21.04 7.27 4.17
CA THR A 476 20.70 8.44 3.36
C THR A 476 21.78 9.51 3.52
N GLY A 477 22.30 10.02 2.40
CA GLY A 477 23.25 11.12 2.36
C GLY A 477 22.65 12.43 2.86
N SER A 478 23.51 13.41 3.18
CA SER A 478 23.06 14.74 3.63
C SER A 478 22.27 15.52 2.57
N ASP A 479 22.37 15.11 1.31
CA ASP A 479 21.60 15.64 0.18
C ASP A 479 20.23 14.97 0.01
N GLY A 480 19.84 14.09 0.94
CA GLY A 480 18.59 13.33 0.89
C GLY A 480 18.62 12.15 -0.07
N LYS A 481 19.77 11.82 -0.67
CA LYS A 481 19.90 10.77 -1.68
C LYS A 481 20.43 9.48 -1.08
N ARG A 482 20.20 8.35 -1.78
CA ARG A 482 20.76 7.05 -1.39
C ARG A 482 21.59 6.48 -2.51
N THR A 483 22.84 6.13 -2.22
CA THR A 483 23.73 5.47 -3.18
C THR A 483 23.96 4.03 -2.76
N VAL A 484 23.54 3.09 -3.60
CA VAL A 484 23.74 1.66 -3.41
C VAL A 484 25.05 1.26 -4.08
N PRO A 485 26.08 0.84 -3.32
CA PRO A 485 27.38 0.50 -3.89
C PRO A 485 27.34 -0.82 -4.66
N CYS A 486 28.15 -0.93 -5.71
CA CYS A 486 28.43 -2.12 -6.49
C CYS A 486 29.96 -2.32 -6.53
N LEU A 487 30.45 -3.48 -6.10
CA LEU A 487 31.88 -3.77 -5.92
C LEU A 487 32.48 -4.56 -7.08
N GLU A 488 32.26 -4.17 -8.33
CA GLU A 488 32.51 -5.07 -9.46
C GLU A 488 33.21 -4.42 -10.67
N THR A 489 33.70 -5.29 -11.55
CA THR A 489 34.61 -4.98 -12.67
C THR A 489 33.92 -4.35 -13.88
N PRO A 490 34.67 -3.62 -14.74
CA PRO A 490 34.15 -3.04 -15.97
C PRO A 490 33.58 -4.11 -16.92
N GLY A 491 32.55 -3.73 -17.68
CA GLY A 491 32.02 -4.54 -18.79
C GLY A 491 30.78 -5.37 -18.48
N ASN A 492 30.29 -5.35 -17.25
CA ASN A 492 29.13 -6.17 -16.86
C ASN A 492 27.80 -5.46 -17.12
N ASN A 493 26.77 -6.24 -17.50
CA ASN A 493 25.39 -5.81 -17.39
C ASN A 493 24.96 -5.89 -15.93
N LEU A 494 24.36 -4.82 -15.42
CA LEU A 494 23.97 -4.70 -14.02
C LEU A 494 22.46 -4.47 -13.93
N GLU A 495 21.81 -5.21 -13.06
CA GLU A 495 20.45 -4.94 -12.60
C GLU A 495 20.50 -4.76 -11.08
N LEU A 496 19.85 -3.72 -10.57
CA LEU A 496 19.68 -3.52 -9.14
C LEU A 496 18.24 -3.82 -8.75
N TYR A 497 18.08 -4.64 -7.73
CA TYR A 497 16.79 -4.98 -7.16
C TYR A 497 16.67 -4.41 -5.74
N ALA A 498 15.53 -3.80 -5.43
CA ALA A 498 15.12 -3.57 -4.05
C ALA A 498 14.47 -4.86 -3.54
N VAL A 499 14.87 -5.30 -2.35
CA VAL A 499 14.45 -6.56 -1.72
C VAL A 499 13.72 -6.21 -0.43
N ASP A 500 12.61 -6.88 -0.15
CA ASP A 500 11.87 -6.72 1.10
C ASP A 500 12.76 -7.01 2.33
N GLU A 501 12.52 -6.35 3.47
CA GLU A 501 13.33 -6.56 4.69
C GLU A 501 13.15 -7.98 5.26
N LYS A 502 11.98 -8.59 5.06
CA LYS A 502 11.55 -9.85 5.69
C LYS A 502 11.53 -11.03 4.73
N ASN A 503 11.58 -10.81 3.41
CA ASN A 503 11.49 -11.87 2.40
C ASN A 503 12.46 -11.69 1.21
N ASP A 504 13.50 -12.52 1.14
CA ASP A 504 14.53 -12.49 0.09
C ASP A 504 14.02 -12.81 -1.33
N ASN A 505 12.85 -13.47 -1.44
CA ASN A 505 12.25 -13.81 -2.73
C ASN A 505 11.40 -12.66 -3.30
N LEU A 506 11.05 -11.68 -2.47
CA LEU A 506 10.29 -10.50 -2.89
C LEU A 506 11.26 -9.38 -3.24
N LYS A 507 11.54 -9.26 -4.54
CA LYS A 507 12.43 -8.23 -5.05
C LYS A 507 11.89 -7.61 -6.34
N VAL A 508 12.13 -6.32 -6.53
CA VAL A 508 11.71 -5.58 -7.72
C VAL A 508 12.91 -4.86 -8.34
N LYS A 509 13.02 -4.91 -9.67
CA LYS A 509 14.10 -4.22 -10.38
C LYS A 509 13.88 -2.71 -10.30
N VAL A 510 14.85 -2.00 -9.72
CA VAL A 510 14.80 -0.54 -9.49
C VAL A 510 15.79 0.23 -10.36
N ALA A 511 16.81 -0.44 -10.91
CA ALA A 511 17.70 0.14 -11.91
C ALA A 511 18.27 -0.95 -12.84
N GLU A 512 18.57 -0.59 -14.09
CA GLU A 512 19.23 -1.47 -15.06
C GLU A 512 20.28 -0.68 -15.85
N TYR A 513 21.48 -1.24 -15.93
CA TYR A 513 22.60 -0.74 -16.71
C TYR A 513 23.04 -1.82 -17.70
N LYS A 514 23.03 -1.48 -18.99
CA LYS A 514 23.62 -2.32 -20.03
C LYS A 514 24.97 -1.75 -20.43
N SER A 515 26.02 -2.57 -20.32
CA SER A 515 27.38 -2.13 -20.59
C SER A 515 27.56 -1.69 -22.04
N LEU A 516 28.28 -0.59 -22.22
CA LEU A 516 28.70 -0.12 -23.55
C LEU A 516 29.87 -0.94 -24.11
N LEU A 517 30.63 -1.64 -23.26
CA LEU A 517 31.72 -2.51 -23.71
C LEU A 517 31.19 -3.72 -24.48
N THR A 518 30.12 -4.34 -23.97
CA THR A 518 29.49 -5.48 -24.61
C THR A 518 28.78 -5.03 -25.88
N GLY A 519 29.40 -5.29 -27.04
CA GLY A 519 28.80 -5.06 -28.34
C GLY A 519 29.67 -4.28 -29.32
N HIS A 520 30.73 -3.61 -28.86
CA HIS A 520 31.73 -3.01 -29.76
C HIS A 520 32.75 -4.06 -30.18
N GLU A 521 32.66 -4.52 -31.43
CA GLU A 521 33.63 -5.41 -32.03
C GLU A 521 34.55 -4.59 -32.92
N PHE A 522 35.81 -4.43 -32.52
CA PHE A 522 36.80 -3.70 -33.30
C PHE A 522 37.00 -4.35 -34.68
N GLY A 523 36.90 -3.55 -35.75
CA GLY A 523 37.17 -3.98 -37.11
C GLY A 523 38.57 -3.58 -37.56
N SER A 524 38.75 -2.30 -37.90
CA SER A 524 40.02 -1.79 -38.43
C SER A 524 40.23 -0.31 -38.17
N TRP A 525 41.50 0.12 -38.17
CA TRP A 525 41.86 1.54 -38.22
C TRP A 525 41.82 2.03 -39.66
N ASN A 526 41.25 3.21 -39.90
CA ASN A 526 41.32 3.87 -41.20
C ASN A 526 42.62 4.68 -41.27
N ILE A 527 43.65 4.10 -41.89
CA ILE A 527 44.97 4.71 -42.03
C ILE A 527 45.10 5.29 -43.43
N VAL A 528 45.43 6.59 -43.52
CA VAL A 528 45.64 7.31 -44.78
C VAL A 528 47.08 7.78 -44.88
N ASN A 529 47.60 7.88 -46.11
CA ASN A 529 48.93 8.45 -46.38
C ASN A 529 48.75 9.83 -47.01
N PHE A 530 49.30 10.87 -46.37
CA PHE A 530 49.29 12.23 -46.88
C PHE A 530 50.70 12.82 -46.75
N ASN A 531 51.26 13.31 -47.86
CA ASN A 531 52.63 13.85 -47.92
C ASN A 531 53.69 12.94 -47.25
N HIS A 532 53.70 11.65 -47.61
CA HIS A 532 54.60 10.62 -47.06
C HIS A 532 54.49 10.37 -45.55
N THR A 533 53.49 10.94 -44.88
CA THR A 533 53.20 10.69 -43.46
C THR A 533 51.89 9.91 -43.34
N GLN A 534 51.86 8.93 -42.42
CA GLN A 534 50.64 8.15 -42.17
C GLN A 534 49.82 8.79 -41.04
N TYR A 535 48.51 8.86 -41.25
CA TYR A 535 47.54 9.37 -40.28
C TYR A 535 46.43 8.36 -40.06
N VAL A 536 45.80 8.43 -38.89
CA VAL A 536 44.59 7.70 -38.53
C VAL A 536 43.42 8.67 -38.62
N ASP A 537 42.57 8.48 -39.64
CA ASP A 537 41.40 9.31 -39.90
C ASP A 537 40.14 8.79 -39.22
N GLY A 538 40.18 7.57 -38.70
CA GLY A 538 39.05 6.97 -37.99
C GLY A 538 39.25 5.50 -37.69
N LEU A 539 38.15 4.83 -37.31
CA LEU A 539 38.10 3.38 -37.14
C LEU A 539 36.72 2.83 -37.50
N TYR A 540 36.69 1.56 -37.88
CA TYR A 540 35.48 0.78 -38.09
C TYR A 540 35.26 -0.21 -36.94
N PHE A 541 34.06 -0.22 -36.39
CA PHE A 541 33.55 -1.31 -35.58
C PHE A 541 32.72 -2.24 -36.46
N ASN A 542 33.02 -3.54 -36.45
CA ASN A 542 32.26 -4.58 -37.16
C ASN A 542 30.86 -4.76 -36.58
N LYS A 543 30.75 -4.55 -35.27
CA LYS A 543 29.51 -4.61 -34.51
C LYS A 543 29.53 -3.52 -33.45
N VAL A 544 28.39 -2.92 -33.17
CA VAL A 544 28.20 -1.98 -32.06
C VAL A 544 26.88 -2.30 -31.34
N PRO A 545 26.69 -1.85 -30.09
CA PRO A 545 25.42 -2.01 -29.39
C PRO A 545 24.26 -1.39 -30.18
N SER A 546 23.07 -1.99 -30.09
CA SER A 546 21.85 -1.49 -30.71
C SER A 546 21.34 -0.19 -30.06
N ARG A 547 21.79 0.12 -28.85
CA ARG A 547 21.49 1.38 -28.17
C ARG A 547 22.21 2.57 -28.81
N LYS A 548 21.65 3.76 -28.63
CA LYS A 548 22.32 5.01 -29.01
C LYS A 548 23.57 5.18 -28.14
N VAL A 549 24.68 5.58 -28.77
CA VAL A 549 25.97 5.86 -28.13
C VAL A 549 26.56 7.11 -28.75
N ARG A 550 27.45 7.76 -28.00
CA ARG A 550 28.31 8.85 -28.45
C ARG A 550 29.77 8.39 -28.36
N TYR A 551 30.71 9.15 -28.89
CA TYR A 551 32.13 8.86 -28.77
C TYR A 551 32.92 10.07 -28.29
N GLN A 552 34.04 9.80 -27.63
CA GLN A 552 35.06 10.75 -27.25
C GLN A 552 36.43 10.13 -27.57
N LEU A 553 37.39 10.94 -28.01
CA LEU A 553 38.77 10.50 -28.18
C LEU A 553 39.64 11.00 -27.03
N SER A 554 40.66 10.23 -26.66
CA SER A 554 41.82 10.73 -25.91
C SER A 554 43.07 10.56 -26.76
N ILE A 555 43.65 11.68 -27.18
CA ILE A 555 44.81 11.75 -28.07
C ILE A 555 45.99 12.19 -27.21
N ASP A 556 46.98 11.31 -27.03
CA ASP A 556 48.14 11.56 -26.16
C ASP A 556 47.73 12.03 -24.75
N ARG A 557 46.65 11.43 -24.22
CA ARG A 557 46.01 11.71 -22.92
C ARG A 557 45.22 13.03 -22.85
N VAL A 558 45.02 13.71 -23.97
CA VAL A 558 44.16 14.90 -24.05
C VAL A 558 42.79 14.49 -24.59
N GLU A 559 41.75 14.75 -23.82
CA GLU A 559 40.37 14.40 -24.19
C GLU A 559 39.77 15.42 -25.17
N THR A 560 39.07 14.91 -26.18
CA THR A 560 38.33 15.74 -27.14
C THR A 560 36.90 16.00 -26.65
N ALA A 561 36.14 16.80 -27.42
CA ALA A 561 34.69 16.88 -27.23
C ALA A 561 34.02 15.51 -27.47
N ILE A 562 32.87 15.29 -26.81
CA ILE A 562 31.98 14.16 -27.06
C ILE A 562 31.15 14.48 -28.31
N LYS A 563 31.01 13.51 -29.22
CA LYS A 563 30.19 13.66 -30.43
C LYS A 563 29.25 12.49 -30.63
N ASP A 564 28.14 12.75 -31.31
CA ASP A 564 27.19 11.71 -31.71
C ASP A 564 27.84 10.66 -32.62
N ALA A 565 27.39 9.42 -32.46
CA ALA A 565 27.80 8.32 -33.32
C ALA A 565 27.28 8.50 -34.75
N TYR A 566 28.09 8.12 -35.74
CA TYR A 566 27.63 8.00 -37.12
C TYR A 566 26.57 6.88 -37.23
N PRO A 567 25.65 6.99 -38.21
CA PRO A 567 24.73 5.91 -38.57
C PRO A 567 25.46 4.59 -38.85
N LEU A 568 24.74 3.48 -38.67
CA LEU A 568 25.23 2.17 -39.10
C LEU A 568 25.22 2.09 -40.62
N ASP A 569 26.20 1.40 -41.21
CA ASP A 569 26.13 1.02 -42.61
C ASP A 569 25.19 -0.18 -42.82
N PHE A 570 24.97 -0.58 -44.07
CA PHE A 570 24.09 -1.69 -44.44
C PHE A 570 24.55 -3.06 -43.89
N GLN A 571 25.78 -3.15 -43.40
CA GLN A 571 26.34 -4.36 -42.78
C GLN A 571 26.29 -4.29 -41.24
N GLY A 572 25.71 -3.23 -40.68
CA GLY A 572 25.64 -3.01 -39.23
C GLY A 572 26.95 -2.50 -38.61
N ARG A 573 27.91 -2.08 -39.44
CA ARG A 573 29.19 -1.54 -38.98
C ARG A 573 29.05 -0.06 -38.67
N ARG A 574 29.93 0.45 -37.82
CA ARG A 574 29.98 1.88 -37.48
C ARG A 574 31.36 2.45 -37.70
N TYR A 575 31.44 3.57 -38.41
CA TYR A 575 32.65 4.35 -38.57
C TYR A 575 32.71 5.47 -37.52
N VAL A 576 33.85 5.65 -36.87
CA VAL A 576 34.14 6.81 -36.01
C VAL A 576 35.14 7.70 -36.73
N ASN A 577 34.68 8.84 -37.23
CA ASN A 577 35.48 9.77 -38.02
C ASN A 577 36.32 10.69 -37.12
N PHE A 578 37.63 10.49 -37.05
CA PHE A 578 38.52 11.25 -36.16
C PHE A 578 38.72 12.69 -36.60
N LEU A 579 38.52 12.98 -37.88
CA LEU A 579 38.58 14.33 -38.42
C LEU A 579 37.61 15.26 -37.68
N ASP A 580 36.45 14.74 -37.28
CA ASP A 580 35.47 15.52 -36.53
C ASP A 580 36.01 15.91 -35.15
N PHE A 581 36.73 15.02 -34.49
CA PHE A 581 37.26 15.23 -33.15
C PHE A 581 38.54 16.07 -33.13
N ASN A 582 39.19 16.24 -34.28
CA ASN A 582 40.52 16.85 -34.39
C ASN A 582 40.57 17.95 -35.47
N ALA A 583 39.55 18.82 -35.50
CA ALA A 583 39.50 20.02 -36.34
C ALA A 583 39.77 19.76 -37.85
N GLY A 584 39.24 18.65 -38.38
CA GLY A 584 39.39 18.25 -39.78
C GLY A 584 40.73 17.59 -40.11
N ARG A 585 41.55 17.23 -39.12
CA ARG A 585 42.90 16.66 -39.32
C ARG A 585 42.99 15.22 -38.83
N GLY A 586 43.65 14.37 -39.62
CA GLY A 586 44.02 13.02 -39.19
C GLY A 586 44.98 13.05 -38.00
N ILE A 587 45.04 11.97 -37.23
CA ILE A 587 45.93 11.84 -36.07
C ILE A 587 47.22 11.12 -36.53
N PRO A 588 48.43 11.65 -36.30
CA PRO A 588 49.67 10.98 -36.68
C PRO A 588 49.72 9.54 -36.17
N ILE A 589 50.18 8.59 -37.00
CA ILE A 589 50.12 7.15 -36.67
C ILE A 589 50.85 6.75 -35.38
N GLY A 590 51.83 7.56 -34.95
CA GLY A 590 52.60 7.36 -33.72
C GLY A 590 52.01 8.00 -32.45
N SER A 591 50.88 8.69 -32.55
CA SER A 591 50.14 9.18 -31.38
C SER A 591 49.36 8.06 -30.71
N ARG A 592 49.26 8.11 -29.38
CA ARG A 592 48.40 7.20 -28.62
C ARG A 592 46.95 7.67 -28.70
N VAL A 593 46.07 6.83 -29.23
CA VAL A 593 44.64 7.14 -29.39
C VAL A 593 43.78 6.16 -28.62
N GLN A 594 43.00 6.66 -27.67
CA GLN A 594 41.92 5.91 -27.03
C GLN A 594 40.58 6.38 -27.58
N VAL A 595 39.68 5.43 -27.81
CA VAL A 595 38.33 5.71 -28.26
C VAL A 595 37.40 5.26 -27.15
N LEU A 596 36.65 6.22 -26.61
CA LEU A 596 35.72 6.03 -25.52
C LEU A 596 34.30 6.04 -26.09
N ALA A 597 33.54 4.97 -25.90
CA ALA A 597 32.09 4.99 -26.13
C ALA A 597 31.44 5.63 -24.91
N VAL A 598 30.60 6.63 -25.14
CA VAL A 598 29.92 7.43 -24.12
C VAL A 598 28.42 7.15 -24.18
N ASP A 599 27.81 7.00 -23.02
CA ASP A 599 26.36 6.82 -22.88
C ASP A 599 25.61 8.01 -23.49
N ASP A 600 24.42 7.79 -24.06
CA ASP A 600 23.65 8.86 -24.72
C ASP A 600 23.02 9.84 -23.72
N GLN A 601 22.80 9.40 -22.48
CA GLN A 601 22.17 10.22 -21.44
C GLN A 601 23.18 10.74 -20.39
N TYR A 602 24.32 10.06 -20.22
CA TYR A 602 25.26 10.33 -19.13
C TYR A 602 26.69 10.50 -19.65
N ASP A 603 27.17 11.75 -19.75
CA ASP A 603 28.52 12.08 -20.27
C ASP A 603 29.66 11.43 -19.46
N ASN A 604 29.42 11.16 -18.18
CA ASN A 604 30.38 10.48 -17.31
C ASN A 604 30.58 9.01 -17.70
N LEU A 605 29.54 8.32 -18.19
CA LEU A 605 29.59 6.89 -18.49
C LEU A 605 30.34 6.63 -19.80
N ARG A 606 31.66 6.50 -19.70
CA ARG A 606 32.56 6.33 -20.84
C ARG A 606 33.46 5.10 -20.70
N PHE A 607 33.58 4.36 -21.79
CA PHE A 607 34.27 3.07 -21.81
C PHE A 607 35.24 3.00 -22.97
N GLN A 608 36.49 2.60 -22.72
CA GLN A 608 37.47 2.38 -23.78
C GLN A 608 37.04 1.18 -24.64
N VAL A 609 36.67 1.47 -25.88
CA VAL A 609 36.23 0.47 -26.88
C VAL A 609 37.29 0.19 -27.95
N ALA A 610 38.29 1.07 -28.08
CA ALA A 610 39.49 0.81 -28.87
C ALA A 610 40.69 1.56 -28.30
N LEU A 611 41.88 0.99 -28.47
CA LEU A 611 43.14 1.61 -28.12
C LEU A 611 44.16 1.36 -29.23
N ARG A 612 44.82 2.43 -29.66
CA ARG A 612 46.04 2.40 -30.45
C ARG A 612 47.16 2.98 -29.61
N ASN A 613 48.24 2.21 -29.47
CA ASN A 613 49.47 2.66 -28.82
C ASN A 613 50.52 3.01 -29.86
#